data_AF-A0ABD3FQQ9-F1
#
_entry.id   AF-A0ABD3FQQ9-F1
#
_cell.length_a   1.000
_cell.length_b   1.000
_cell.length_c   1.000
_cell.angle_alpha   90.00
_cell.angle_beta   90.00
_cell.angle_gamma   90.00
#
_symmetry.space_group_name_H-M   'P 1'
#
loop_
_entity.id
_entity.type
_entity.pdbx_description
1 polymer ?
#
loop_
_entity_poly.entity_id
_entity_poly.type
_entity_poly.pdbx_seq_one_letter_code
_entity_poly.pdbx_strand_id
1 'polypeptide(L)'
;MLRVIQTCVLSIRALEIQEGTSEAPTQSFDFKDAFWLATMGGAKALKLDDDTGSFAEGKCFDAIIVDVNAGNNVVLSERDTPIDVFQKTIHNADNRNFAKVLVKGVIVYENAV
;
A
#
# COMPACT_ATOMS: atom_id res chain seq x y z
N MET A 1 -0.27 9.06 -2.68
CA MET A 1 -0.69 7.65 -2.75
C MET A 1 -1.06 7.09 -1.38
N LEU A 2 -0.13 6.90 -0.43
CA LEU A 2 -0.42 6.29 0.89
C LEU A 2 -1.60 6.92 1.63
N ARG A 3 -1.67 8.25 1.70
CA ARG A 3 -2.80 8.95 2.33
C ARG A 3 -4.16 8.53 1.75
N VAL A 4 -4.23 8.27 0.45
CA VAL A 4 -5.49 7.83 -0.20
C VAL A 4 -5.84 6.40 0.23
N ILE A 5 -4.85 5.50 0.28
CA ILE A 5 -5.04 4.14 0.77
C ILE A 5 -5.51 4.16 2.24
N GLN A 6 -4.84 4.94 3.09
CA GLN A 6 -5.18 5.09 4.51
C GLN A 6 -6.60 5.62 4.69
N THR A 7 -6.97 6.72 4.01
CA THR A 7 -8.31 7.29 4.06
C THR A 7 -9.36 6.31 3.54
N CYS A 8 -9.07 5.57 2.46
CA CYS A 8 -9.95 4.54 1.92
C CYS A 8 -10.26 3.47 2.96
N VAL A 9 -9.24 2.87 3.57
CA VAL A 9 -9.43 1.82 4.58
C VAL A 9 -10.19 2.35 5.79
N LEU A 10 -9.83 3.53 6.30
CA LEU A 10 -10.51 4.14 7.45
C LEU A 10 -11.98 4.47 7.15
N SER A 11 -12.29 4.96 5.95
CA SER A 11 -13.66 5.32 5.59
C SER A 11 -14.55 4.10 5.44
N ILE A 12 -14.03 3.01 4.84
CA ILE A 12 -14.77 1.76 4.70
C ILE A 12 -15.03 1.13 6.06
N ARG A 13 -14.03 1.09 6.96
CA ARG A 13 -14.24 0.61 8.34
C ARG A 13 -15.23 1.48 9.13
N ALA A 14 -15.23 2.79 8.91
CA ALA A 14 -16.22 3.68 9.54
C ALA A 14 -17.66 3.38 9.06
N LEU A 15 -17.85 3.11 7.75
CA LEU A 15 -19.14 2.72 7.20
C LEU A 15 -19.59 1.36 7.74
N GLU A 16 -18.70 0.36 7.81
CA GLU A 16 -19.00 -0.95 8.40
C GLU A 16 -19.45 -0.83 9.87
N ILE A 17 -18.86 0.07 10.65
CA ILE A 17 -19.27 0.33 12.04
C ILE A 17 -20.64 1.00 12.09
N GLN A 18 -20.94 1.93 11.17
CA GLN A 18 -22.20 2.68 11.13
C GLN A 18 -23.40 1.83 10.70
N GLU A 19 -23.23 0.93 9.73
CA GLU A 19 -24.35 0.14 9.19
C GLU A 19 -24.85 -0.96 10.14
N GLY A 20 -24.11 -1.21 11.24
CA GLY A 20 -24.33 -2.41 12.06
C GLY A 20 -24.00 -3.67 11.24
N THR A 21 -23.56 -4.74 11.88
CA THR A 21 -23.33 -6.00 11.16
C THR A 21 -24.67 -6.53 10.61
N SER A 22 -25.01 -6.15 9.39
CA SER A 22 -26.07 -6.81 8.62
C SER A 22 -25.77 -8.31 8.58
N GLU A 23 -26.80 -9.16 8.72
CA GLU A 23 -26.65 -10.63 8.74
C GLU A 23 -26.07 -11.22 7.44
N ALA A 24 -25.97 -10.42 6.38
CA ALA A 24 -25.26 -10.78 5.16
C ALA A 24 -23.74 -10.64 5.39
N PRO A 25 -22.92 -11.63 5.00
CA PRO A 25 -21.47 -11.51 5.12
C PRO A 25 -21.00 -10.34 4.25
N THR A 26 -20.67 -9.22 4.88
CA THR A 26 -19.94 -8.13 4.22
C THR A 26 -18.63 -8.71 3.73
N GLN A 27 -18.41 -8.66 2.42
CA GLN A 27 -17.12 -9.01 1.85
C GLN A 27 -16.08 -8.10 2.52
N SER A 28 -15.20 -8.68 3.32
CA SER A 28 -14.25 -7.92 4.11
C SER A 28 -13.31 -7.15 3.19
N PHE A 29 -13.37 -5.82 3.24
CA PHE A 29 -12.43 -4.96 2.54
C PHE A 29 -11.33 -4.52 3.50
N ASP A 30 -10.08 -4.87 3.22
CA ASP A 30 -8.94 -4.56 4.08
C ASP A 30 -7.83 -3.77 3.36
N PHE A 31 -6.70 -3.60 4.06
CA PHE A 31 -5.55 -2.87 3.52
C PHE A 31 -4.94 -3.53 2.28
N LYS A 32 -5.11 -4.84 2.09
CA LYS A 32 -4.63 -5.58 0.90
C LYS A 32 -5.48 -5.20 -0.31
N ASP A 33 -6.79 -5.09 -0.14
CA ASP A 33 -7.70 -4.66 -1.21
C ASP A 33 -7.41 -3.22 -1.63
N ALA A 34 -7.25 -2.33 -0.65
CA ALA A 34 -6.88 -0.94 -0.89
C ALA A 34 -5.50 -0.82 -1.58
N PHE A 35 -4.53 -1.64 -1.18
CA PHE A 35 -3.21 -1.68 -1.84
C PHE A 35 -3.29 -2.22 -3.26
N TRP A 36 -4.10 -3.26 -3.50
CA TRP A 36 -4.34 -3.78 -4.84
C TRP A 36 -4.97 -2.70 -5.74
N LEU A 37 -5.99 -2.00 -5.27
CA LEU A 37 -6.61 -0.89 -6.01
C LEU A 37 -5.60 0.22 -6.34
N ALA A 38 -4.70 0.55 -5.41
CA ALA A 38 -3.67 1.55 -5.61
C ALA A 38 -2.51 1.12 -6.51
N THR A 39 -2.43 -0.17 -6.89
CA THR A 39 -1.35 -0.74 -7.72
C THR A 39 -1.93 -1.42 -8.95
N MET A 40 -2.09 -2.75 -8.92
CA MET A 40 -2.57 -3.55 -10.04
C MET A 40 -3.99 -3.14 -10.50
N GLY A 41 -4.88 -2.81 -9.56
CA GLY A 41 -6.24 -2.36 -9.88
C GLY A 41 -6.26 -1.04 -10.65
N GLY A 42 -5.39 -0.09 -10.26
CA GLY A 42 -5.20 1.16 -10.98
C GLY A 42 -4.60 0.94 -12.38
N ALA A 43 -3.61 0.05 -12.50
CA ALA A 43 -3.05 -0.32 -13.80
C ALA A 43 -4.12 -0.91 -14.74
N LYS A 44 -4.97 -1.80 -14.23
CA LYS A 44 -6.11 -2.37 -14.97
C LYS A 44 -7.10 -1.31 -15.42
N ALA A 45 -7.46 -0.40 -14.52
CA ALA A 45 -8.40 0.69 -14.83
C ALA A 45 -7.90 1.58 -15.99
N LEU A 46 -6.58 1.70 -16.14
CA LEU A 46 -5.92 2.48 -17.18
C LEU A 46 -5.45 1.66 -18.40
N LYS A 47 -5.73 0.34 -18.44
CA LYS A 47 -5.23 -0.60 -19.46
C LYS A 47 -3.69 -0.62 -19.58
N LEU A 48 -3.01 -0.54 -18.45
CA LEU A 48 -1.56 -0.63 -18.30
C LEU A 48 -1.13 -1.87 -17.53
N ASP A 49 -2.03 -2.83 -17.31
CA ASP A 49 -1.79 -4.02 -16.49
C ASP A 49 -0.91 -5.07 -17.16
N ASP A 50 -0.60 -4.93 -18.45
CA ASP A 50 0.47 -5.70 -19.10
C ASP A 50 1.85 -5.07 -18.88
N ASP A 51 1.91 -3.76 -18.56
CA ASP A 51 3.15 -3.00 -18.44
C ASP A 51 3.61 -2.80 -16.99
N THR A 52 2.70 -2.58 -16.04
CA THR A 52 3.03 -2.19 -14.65
C THR A 52 2.01 -2.69 -13.62
N GLY A 53 2.17 -2.29 -12.35
CA GLY A 53 1.25 -2.58 -11.24
C GLY A 53 1.55 -3.86 -10.45
N SER A 54 2.52 -4.67 -10.87
CA SER A 54 3.02 -5.85 -10.14
C SER A 54 4.48 -6.15 -10.50
N PHE A 55 5.12 -7.06 -9.76
CA PHE A 55 6.48 -7.54 -10.04
C PHE A 55 6.53 -8.80 -10.92
N ALA A 56 5.55 -8.99 -11.80
CA ALA A 56 5.54 -10.13 -12.72
C ALA A 56 6.61 -9.99 -13.81
N GLU A 57 7.16 -11.10 -14.29
CA GLU A 57 8.11 -11.10 -15.41
C GLU A 57 7.50 -10.44 -16.66
N GLY A 58 8.31 -9.67 -17.40
CA GLY A 58 7.86 -8.91 -18.57
C GLY A 58 7.35 -7.49 -18.28
N LYS A 59 7.03 -7.16 -17.02
CA LYS A 59 6.60 -5.81 -16.64
C LYS A 59 7.77 -4.86 -16.36
N CYS A 60 7.48 -3.57 -16.48
CA CYS A 60 8.36 -2.50 -16.02
C CYS A 60 8.56 -2.56 -14.50
N PHE A 61 9.80 -2.32 -14.05
CA PHE A 61 10.10 -2.22 -12.62
C PHE A 61 9.74 -0.83 -12.08
N ASP A 62 8.46 -0.63 -11.80
CA ASP A 62 7.94 0.54 -11.08
C ASP A 62 7.77 0.17 -9.60
N ALA A 63 8.62 0.72 -8.74
CA ALA A 63 8.74 0.27 -7.36
C ALA A 63 9.07 1.42 -6.40
N ILE A 64 8.69 1.25 -5.14
CA ILE A 64 9.09 2.13 -4.04
C ILE A 64 9.83 1.28 -3.01
N ILE A 65 11.05 1.68 -2.67
CA ILE A 65 11.80 1.10 -1.56
C ILE A 65 11.39 1.85 -0.30
N VAL A 66 10.86 1.11 0.67
CA VAL A 66 10.36 1.67 1.94
C VAL A 66 11.32 1.31 3.07
N ASP A 67 11.84 2.32 3.77
CA ASP A 67 12.54 2.17 5.04
C ASP A 67 11.55 2.33 6.20
N VAL A 68 11.27 1.22 6.88
CA VAL A 68 10.36 1.15 8.02
C VAL A 68 10.96 1.72 9.30
N ASN A 69 12.27 1.97 9.36
CA ASN A 69 12.93 2.58 10.51
C ASN A 69 13.01 4.10 10.40
N ALA A 70 12.80 4.66 9.21
CA ALA A 70 12.80 6.09 8.99
C ALA A 70 11.55 6.76 9.62
N GLY A 71 11.71 7.98 10.14
CA GLY A 71 10.59 8.82 10.59
C GLY A 71 9.92 8.43 11.93
N ASN A 72 10.28 7.28 12.53
CA ASN A 72 9.76 6.78 13.82
C ASN A 72 8.22 6.63 13.87
N ASN A 73 7.56 6.49 12.72
CA ASN A 73 6.10 6.39 12.57
C ASN A 73 5.62 4.95 12.35
N VAL A 74 6.50 4.03 11.96
CA VAL A 74 6.19 2.60 11.84
C VAL A 74 6.80 1.87 13.04
N VAL A 75 5.96 1.47 14.00
CA VAL A 75 6.42 0.80 15.22
C VAL A 75 6.45 -0.71 15.03
N LEU A 76 7.66 -1.27 15.02
CA LEU A 76 7.89 -2.70 14.86
C LEU A 76 7.97 -3.43 16.20
N SER A 77 7.57 -4.69 16.20
CA SER A 77 7.67 -5.64 17.31
C SER A 77 8.43 -6.88 16.85
N GLU A 78 9.19 -7.52 17.74
CA GLU A 78 9.90 -8.77 17.43
C GLU A 78 8.96 -9.92 17.01
N ARG A 79 7.66 -9.81 17.32
CA ARG A 79 6.64 -10.80 16.95
C ARG A 79 5.95 -10.49 15.61
N ASP A 80 6.26 -9.36 14.98
CA ASP A 80 5.63 -8.99 13.71
C ASP A 80 6.05 -9.94 12.60
N THR A 81 5.06 -10.47 11.89
CA THR A 81 5.26 -11.16 10.62
C THR A 81 5.47 -10.14 9.49
N PRO A 82 5.95 -10.56 8.30
CA PRO A 82 6.06 -9.65 7.16
C PRO A 82 4.73 -8.98 6.78
N ILE A 83 3.60 -9.65 7.00
CA ILE A 83 2.28 -9.06 6.73
C ILE A 83 1.90 -8.01 7.78
N ASP A 84 2.29 -8.19 9.05
CA ASP A 84 2.10 -7.19 10.10
C ASP A 84 2.94 -5.94 9.82
N VAL A 85 4.20 -6.12 9.43
CA VAL A 85 5.09 -5.01 9.03
C VAL A 85 4.48 -4.27 7.83
N PHE A 86 3.99 -5.01 6.83
CA PHE A 86 3.35 -4.41 5.66
C PHE A 86 2.07 -3.64 6.03
N GLN A 87 1.19 -4.23 6.85
CA GLN A 87 0.00 -3.55 7.36
C GLN A 87 0.35 -2.26 8.11
N LYS A 88 1.30 -2.33 9.04
CA LYS A 88 1.79 -1.17 9.81
C LYS A 88 2.37 -0.10 8.90
N THR A 89 3.07 -0.50 7.85
CA THR A 89 3.60 0.40 6.82
C THR A 89 2.48 1.08 6.06
N ILE A 90 1.49 0.34 5.54
CA ILE A 90 0.35 0.92 4.82
C ILE A 90 -0.41 1.93 5.69
N HIS A 91 -0.59 1.64 6.97
CA HIS A 91 -1.35 2.51 7.87
C HIS A 91 -0.58 3.73 8.38
N ASN A 92 0.73 3.63 8.61
CA ASN A 92 1.46 4.66 9.35
C ASN A 92 2.59 5.31 8.55
N ALA A 93 3.07 4.70 7.47
CA ALA A 93 4.15 5.26 6.68
C ALA A 93 3.72 6.55 5.97
N ASP A 94 4.70 7.43 5.73
CA ASP A 94 4.55 8.62 4.91
C ASP A 94 5.81 8.83 4.04
N ASN A 95 5.95 10.01 3.45
CA ASN A 95 7.05 10.31 2.54
C ASN A 95 8.45 10.13 3.18
N ARG A 96 8.58 10.21 4.51
CA ARG A 96 9.85 10.00 5.22
C ARG A 96 10.33 8.56 5.10
N ASN A 97 9.42 7.60 4.92
CA ASN A 97 9.74 6.19 4.76
C ASN A 97 10.14 5.83 3.33
N PHE A 98 9.97 6.73 2.35
CA PHE A 98 10.29 6.42 0.96
C PHE A 98 11.77 6.64 0.71
N ALA A 99 12.55 5.56 0.79
CA ALA A 99 13.99 5.61 0.59
C ALA A 99 14.34 5.87 -0.89
N LYS A 100 13.69 5.14 -1.82
CA LYS A 100 13.88 5.30 -3.27
C LYS A 100 12.58 5.07 -4.02
N VAL A 101 12.42 5.75 -5.15
CA VAL A 101 11.36 5.47 -6.14
C VAL A 101 12.01 5.16 -7.47
N LEU A 102 11.59 4.05 -8.06
CA LEU A 102 12.06 3.56 -9.35
C LEU A 102 10.90 3.58 -10.34
N VAL A 103 11.19 4.05 -11.55
CA VAL A 103 10.27 4.02 -12.70
C VAL A 103 11.00 3.37 -13.86
N LYS A 104 10.47 2.26 -14.36
CA LYS A 104 11.09 1.40 -15.39
C LYS A 104 12.53 1.03 -15.04
N GLY A 105 12.79 0.74 -13.77
CA GLY A 105 14.12 0.37 -13.26
C GLY A 105 15.08 1.54 -13.04
N VAL A 106 14.71 2.78 -13.40
CA VAL A 106 15.53 3.97 -13.18
C VAL A 106 15.13 4.62 -11.86
N ILE A 107 16.11 4.92 -10.99
CA ILE A 107 15.87 5.69 -9.77
C ILE A 107 15.53 7.13 -10.18
N VAL A 108 14.30 7.55 -9.88
CA VAL A 108 13.81 8.92 -10.15
C VAL A 108 13.74 9.77 -8.88
N TYR A 109 13.81 9.12 -7.72
CA TYR A 109 13.88 9.78 -6.42
C TYR A 109 14.70 8.91 -5.47
N GLU A 110 15.54 9.57 -4.68
CA GLU A 110 16.32 8.97 -3.62
C GLU A 110 16.36 9.96 -2.45
N ASN A 111 15.97 9.49 -1.27
CA ASN A 111 16.08 10.27 -0.06
C ASN A 111 17.53 10.22 0.42
N ALA A 112 18.25 11.33 0.29
CA ALA A 112 19.57 11.47 0.91
C ALA A 112 19.35 11.52 2.43
N VAL A 113 19.78 10.46 3.11
CA VAL A 113 19.66 10.25 4.57
C VAL A 113 20.07 11.50 5.35
#